data_AF-A0A3C1DYN6-F1
#
_entry.id   AF-A0A3C1DYN6-F1
#
_cell.length_a   1.000
_cell.length_b   1.000
_cell.length_c   1.000
_cell.angle_alpha   90.00
_cell.angle_beta   90.00
_cell.angle_gamma   90.00
#
_symmetry.space_group_name_H-M   'P 1'
#
loop_
_entity.id
_entity.type
_entity.pdbx_description
1 polymer ?
#
loop_
_entity_poly.entity_id
_entity_poly.type
_entity_poly.pdbx_seq_one_letter_code
_entity_poly.pdbx_strand_id
1 'polypeptide(L)'
;MATSPSRDGSAGHRIATRLREAILTGAYAPGARIRQEDLAEEFGASRLPVREALRILESDGLITLVANTGAWVAHLSLAECEEMYQIRERIEPLLLRYSMPNLSPETLDRLEELADEMQSG
;
A
#
# COMPACT_ATOMS: atom_id res chain seq x y z
N MET A 1 19.18 27.13 3.39
CA MET A 1 19.75 26.26 2.35
C MET A 1 18.85 25.05 2.21
N ALA A 2 17.96 25.04 1.21
CA ALA A 2 17.10 23.90 0.93
C ALA A 2 17.88 22.90 0.06
N THR A 3 18.14 21.71 0.59
CA THR A 3 18.68 20.59 -0.18
C THR A 3 17.61 20.13 -1.16
N SER A 4 17.83 20.42 -2.45
CA SER A 4 17.02 19.89 -3.54
C SER A 4 16.96 18.36 -3.45
N PRO A 5 15.79 17.71 -3.65
CA PRO A 5 15.69 16.26 -3.57
C PRO A 5 16.58 15.65 -4.66
N SER A 6 17.50 14.79 -4.25
CA SER A 6 18.34 14.01 -5.14
C SER A 6 17.47 13.20 -6.10
N ARG A 7 17.85 13.16 -7.39
CA ARG A 7 17.14 12.44 -8.46
C ARG A 7 16.82 10.97 -8.11
N ASP A 8 17.60 10.38 -7.20
CA ASP A 8 17.46 8.98 -6.79
C ASP A 8 16.24 8.72 -5.88
N GLY A 9 15.91 9.63 -4.95
CA GLY A 9 14.72 9.48 -4.09
C GLY A 9 13.40 9.56 -4.87
N SER A 10 13.40 10.32 -5.97
CA SER A 10 12.28 10.37 -6.92
C SER A 10 12.13 9.06 -7.71
N ALA A 11 13.25 8.39 -8.04
CA ALA A 11 13.21 7.13 -8.78
C ALA A 11 12.64 6.00 -7.94
N GLY A 12 13.06 5.86 -6.68
CA GLY A 12 12.49 4.87 -5.75
C GLY A 12 10.98 5.06 -5.57
N HIS A 13 10.53 6.29 -5.30
CA HIS A 13 9.11 6.59 -5.17
C HIS A 13 8.30 6.29 -6.44
N ARG A 14 8.81 6.67 -7.62
CA ARG A 14 8.14 6.38 -8.90
C ARG A 14 8.00 4.88 -9.16
N ILE A 15 9.03 4.09 -8.86
CA ILE A 15 8.97 2.63 -8.98
C ILE A 15 7.94 2.09 -7.98
N ALA A 16 7.95 2.56 -6.74
CA ALA A 16 6.97 2.16 -5.73
C ALA A 16 5.53 2.46 -6.16
N THR A 17 5.25 3.65 -6.72
CA THR A 17 3.92 4.01 -7.22
C THR A 17 3.43 3.06 -8.30
N ARG A 18 4.28 2.76 -9.31
CA ARG A 18 3.90 1.85 -10.40
C ARG A 18 3.73 0.41 -9.93
N LEU A 19 4.63 -0.07 -9.07
CA LEU A 19 4.56 -1.43 -8.54
C LEU A 19 3.38 -1.60 -7.57
N ARG A 20 3.03 -0.56 -6.80
CA ARG A 20 1.77 -0.50 -6.02
C ARG A 20 0.56 -0.72 -6.90
N GLU A 21 0.45 0.06 -7.98
CA GLU A 21 -0.67 -0.05 -8.92
C GLU A 21 -0.74 -1.46 -9.52
N ALA A 22 0.40 -2.05 -9.92
CA ALA A 22 0.46 -3.41 -10.43
C ALA A 22 0.05 -4.48 -9.40
N ILE A 23 0.38 -4.29 -8.12
CA ILE A 23 -0.07 -5.19 -7.04
C ILE A 23 -1.57 -5.04 -6.82
N LEU A 24 -2.08 -3.81 -6.69
CA LEU A 24 -3.49 -3.54 -6.38
C LEU A 24 -4.44 -3.94 -7.53
N THR A 25 -3.99 -3.86 -8.77
CA THR A 25 -4.74 -4.33 -9.95
C THR A 25 -4.63 -5.83 -10.18
N GLY A 26 -3.82 -6.54 -9.37
CA GLY A 26 -3.63 -7.98 -9.47
C GLY A 26 -2.67 -8.44 -10.57
N ALA A 27 -1.94 -7.53 -11.23
CA ALA A 27 -0.86 -7.91 -12.15
C ALA A 27 0.25 -8.71 -11.44
N TYR A 28 0.46 -8.42 -10.15
CA TYR A 28 1.19 -9.29 -9.23
C TYR A 28 0.20 -9.99 -8.29
N ALA A 29 0.09 -11.31 -8.41
CA ALA A 29 -0.81 -12.10 -7.57
C ALA A 29 -0.37 -12.08 -6.08
N PRO A 30 -1.31 -12.15 -5.13
CA PRO A 30 -0.99 -12.36 -3.72
C PRO A 30 -0.05 -13.56 -3.52
N GLY A 31 0.99 -13.39 -2.71
CA GLY A 31 2.02 -14.41 -2.50
C GLY A 31 3.01 -14.60 -3.67
N ALA A 32 2.91 -13.82 -4.75
CA ALA A 32 3.91 -13.86 -5.82
C ALA A 32 5.26 -13.31 -5.34
N ARG A 33 6.35 -13.92 -5.83
CA ARG A 33 7.70 -13.45 -5.56
C ARG A 33 8.08 -12.33 -6.52
N ILE A 34 8.64 -11.25 -5.98
CA ILE A 34 9.18 -10.11 -6.73
C ILE A 34 10.70 -10.11 -6.58
N ARG A 35 11.42 -10.24 -7.71
CA ARG A 35 12.88 -10.21 -7.73
C ARG A 35 13.39 -8.80 -8.02
N GLN A 36 14.41 -8.39 -7.28
CA GLN A 36 15.02 -7.06 -7.45
C GLN A 36 15.71 -6.90 -8.81
N GLU A 37 16.24 -8.00 -9.36
CA GLU A 37 16.93 -8.02 -10.64
C GLU A 37 15.95 -7.78 -11.78
N ASP A 38 14.83 -8.51 -11.79
CA ASP A 38 13.73 -8.34 -12.74
C ASP A 38 13.19 -6.89 -12.72
N LEU A 39 12.97 -6.31 -11.52
CA LEU A 39 12.55 -4.91 -11.40
C LEU A 39 13.61 -3.92 -11.88
N ALA A 40 14.90 -4.17 -11.62
CA ALA A 40 15.96 -3.30 -12.07
C ALA A 40 16.00 -3.24 -13.61
N GLU A 41 15.83 -4.39 -14.27
CA GLU A 41 15.74 -4.48 -15.73
C GLU A 41 14.47 -3.82 -16.27
N GLU A 42 13.30 -4.14 -15.71
CA GLU A 42 12.00 -3.59 -16.13
C GLU A 42 11.97 -2.06 -16.07
N PHE A 43 12.48 -1.49 -14.98
CA PHE A 43 12.45 -0.04 -14.75
C PHE A 43 13.70 0.68 -15.28
N GLY A 44 14.65 -0.04 -15.89
CA GLY A 44 15.93 0.53 -16.36
C GLY A 44 16.69 1.24 -15.25
N ALA A 45 16.62 0.71 -14.02
CA ALA A 45 17.07 1.36 -12.80
C ALA A 45 18.20 0.56 -12.13
N SER A 46 19.02 1.24 -11.33
CA SER A 46 20.02 0.54 -10.51
C SER A 46 19.37 -0.14 -9.29
N ARG A 47 20.12 -1.00 -8.59
CA ARG A 47 19.61 -1.75 -7.43
C ARG A 47 19.17 -0.87 -6.26
N LEU A 48 19.76 0.33 -6.11
CA LEU A 48 19.46 1.23 -5.00
C LEU A 48 18.01 1.74 -5.00
N PRO A 49 17.49 2.39 -6.07
CA PRO A 49 16.12 2.85 -6.13
C PRO A 49 15.10 1.70 -6.12
N VAL A 50 15.41 0.53 -6.67
CA VAL A 50 14.55 -0.66 -6.55
C VAL A 50 14.41 -1.08 -5.09
N ARG A 51 15.53 -1.13 -4.35
CA ARG A 51 15.49 -1.46 -2.92
C ARG A 51 14.74 -0.42 -2.09
N GLU A 52 14.86 0.85 -2.43
CA GLU A 52 14.07 1.92 -1.80
C GLU A 52 12.58 1.74 -2.07
N ALA A 53 12.20 1.48 -3.32
CA ALA A 53 10.83 1.22 -3.71
C ALA A 53 10.21 0.05 -2.94
N LEU A 54 10.95 -1.05 -2.81
CA LEU A 54 10.49 -2.23 -2.07
C LEU A 54 10.36 -1.95 -0.56
N ARG A 55 11.20 -1.09 0.03
CA ARG A 55 11.01 -0.69 1.44
C ARG A 55 9.76 0.16 1.64
N ILE A 56 9.46 1.05 0.69
CA ILE A 56 8.22 1.84 0.72
C ILE A 56 7.01 0.89 0.67
N LEU A 57 7.02 -0.09 -0.23
CA LEU A 57 5.92 -1.05 -0.34
C LEU A 57 5.82 -1.99 0.87
N GLU A 58 6.94 -2.35 1.49
CA GLU A 58 6.95 -3.10 2.74
C GLU A 58 6.34 -2.29 3.89
N SER A 59 6.69 -1.00 4.02
CA SER A 59 6.09 -0.15 5.05
C SER A 59 4.58 0.06 4.86
N ASP A 60 4.11 -0.03 3.62
CA ASP A 60 2.69 0.04 3.30
C ASP A 60 1.97 -1.31 3.44
N GLY A 61 2.69 -2.37 3.79
CA GLY A 61 2.15 -3.72 3.97
C GLY A 61 1.76 -4.43 2.68
N LEU A 62 2.17 -3.93 1.52
CA LEU A 62 1.85 -4.54 0.21
C LEU A 62 2.77 -5.69 -0.15
N ILE A 63 3.95 -5.74 0.47
CA ILE A 63 4.91 -6.82 0.31
C ILE A 63 5.57 -7.16 1.65
N THR A 64 6.24 -8.30 1.73
CA THR A 64 7.14 -8.68 2.82
C THR A 64 8.54 -8.92 2.26
N LEU A 65 9.57 -8.33 2.88
CA LEU A 65 10.95 -8.65 2.53
C LEU A 65 11.43 -9.87 3.32
N VAL A 66 11.89 -10.88 2.60
CA VAL A 66 12.52 -12.08 3.18
C VAL A 66 14.00 -12.05 2.86
N ALA A 67 14.83 -12.09 3.90
CA ALA A 67 16.28 -12.09 3.79
C ALA A 67 16.75 -13.16 2.78
N ASN A 68 17.67 -12.76 1.88
CA ASN A 68 18.25 -13.59 0.82
C ASN A 68 17.25 -14.20 -0.20
N THR A 69 15.96 -13.90 -0.08
CA THR A 69 14.90 -14.47 -0.93
C THR A 69 14.19 -13.40 -1.76
N GLY A 70 14.22 -12.14 -1.33
CA GLY A 70 13.64 -11.01 -2.07
C GLY A 70 12.32 -10.56 -1.46
N ALA A 71 11.46 -9.98 -2.28
CA ALA A 71 10.16 -9.48 -1.85
C ALA A 71 9.04 -10.46 -2.24
N TRP A 72 8.00 -10.52 -1.43
CA TRP A 72 6.81 -11.31 -1.69
C TRP A 72 5.58 -10.43 -1.57
N VAL A 73 4.65 -10.50 -2.53
CA VAL A 73 3.37 -9.79 -2.43
C VAL A 73 2.64 -10.27 -1.19
N ALA A 74 2.19 -9.32 -0.37
CA ALA A 74 1.42 -9.65 0.82
C ALA A 74 0.18 -10.44 0.43
N HIS A 75 -0.13 -11.44 1.24
CA HIS A 75 -1.31 -12.28 1.10
C HIS A 75 -1.93 -12.40 2.47
N LEU A 76 -3.25 -12.25 2.53
CA LEU A 76 -4.05 -12.53 3.71
C LEU A 76 -4.77 -13.86 3.50
N SER A 77 -4.52 -14.81 4.39
CA SER A 77 -5.34 -16.01 4.47
C SER A 77 -6.74 -15.66 4.99
N LEU A 78 -7.70 -16.54 4.72
CA LEU A 78 -9.06 -16.37 5.23
C LEU A 78 -9.08 -16.25 6.77
N ALA A 79 -8.27 -17.05 7.46
CA ALA A 79 -8.16 -17.02 8.92
C ALA A 79 -7.63 -15.66 9.43
N GLU A 80 -6.58 -15.11 8.80
CA GLU A 80 -6.07 -13.78 9.16
C GLU A 80 -7.08 -12.67 8.88
N CYS A 81 -7.85 -12.79 7.77
CA CYS A 81 -8.97 -11.89 7.51
C CYS A 81 -10.01 -11.96 8.63
N GLU A 82 -10.46 -13.16 9.01
CA GLU A 82 -11.44 -13.35 10.09
C GLU A 82 -10.97 -12.73 11.41
N GLU A 83 -9.72 -12.97 11.80
CA GLU A 83 -9.11 -12.37 13.00
C GLU A 83 -9.11 -10.83 12.94
N MET A 84 -8.75 -10.27 11.78
CA MET A 84 -8.75 -8.82 11.59
C MET A 84 -10.16 -8.21 11.66
N TYR A 85 -11.17 -8.88 11.10
CA TYR A 85 -12.56 -8.45 11.23
C TYR A 85 -13.05 -8.48 12.68
N GLN A 86 -12.68 -9.50 13.46
CA GLN A 86 -13.04 -9.57 14.89
C GLN A 86 -12.48 -8.38 15.69
N ILE A 87 -11.26 -7.94 15.36
CA ILE A 87 -10.66 -6.75 15.98
C ILE A 87 -11.46 -5.49 15.58
N ARG A 88 -11.73 -5.33 14.28
CA ARG A 88 -12.48 -4.18 13.74
C ARG A 88 -13.88 -4.07 14.34
N GLU A 89 -14.62 -5.17 14.42
CA GLU A 89 -15.96 -5.24 15.01
C GLU A 89 -15.99 -4.78 16.47
N ARG A 90 -14.88 -4.95 17.21
CA ARG A 90 -14.78 -4.52 18.61
C ARG A 90 -14.43 -3.04 18.76
N ILE A 91 -13.61 -2.51 17.86
CA ILE A 91 -13.01 -1.18 17.99
C ILE A 91 -13.83 -0.12 17.22
N GLU A 92 -14.25 -0.41 15.99
CA GLU A 92 -14.89 0.57 15.12
C GLU A 92 -16.18 1.17 15.70
N PRO A 93 -17.09 0.41 16.35
CA PRO A 93 -18.28 1.01 16.96
C PRO A 93 -17.93 2.01 18.07
N LEU A 94 -16.86 1.76 18.82
CA LEU A 94 -16.37 2.68 19.85
C LEU A 94 -15.78 3.94 19.23
N LEU A 95 -15.00 3.79 18.16
CA LEU A 95 -14.43 4.91 17.41
C LEU A 95 -15.54 5.79 16.82
N LEU A 96 -16.56 5.18 16.20
CA LEU A 96 -17.72 5.90 15.67
C LEU A 96 -18.44 6.68 16.77
N ARG A 97 -18.73 6.03 17.91
CA ARG A 97 -19.39 6.72 19.03
C ARG A 97 -18.62 7.95 19.52
N TYR A 98 -17.28 7.90 19.52
CA TYR A 98 -16.44 9.03 19.94
C TYR A 98 -16.23 10.08 18.86
N SER A 99 -16.27 9.71 17.59
CA SER A 99 -16.13 10.67 16.48
C SER A 99 -17.43 11.39 16.15
N MET A 100 -18.59 10.76 16.39
CA MET A 100 -19.92 11.30 16.06
C MET A 100 -20.15 12.77 16.46
N PRO A 101 -19.79 13.24 17.68
CA PRO A 101 -20.00 14.64 18.07
C PRO A 101 -19.18 15.64 17.26
N ASN A 102 -18.12 15.19 16.59
CA ASN A 102 -17.20 16.03 15.80
C ASN A 102 -17.44 15.89 14.29
N LEU A 103 -18.48 15.16 13.86
CA LEU A 103 -18.81 15.06 12.43
C LEU A 103 -19.41 16.37 11.95
N SER A 104 -18.78 16.96 10.94
CA SER A 104 -19.28 18.15 10.26
C SER A 104 -20.12 17.78 9.03
N PRO A 105 -21.02 18.66 8.56
CA PRO A 105 -21.73 18.45 7.30
C PRO A 105 -20.80 18.16 6.12
N GLU A 106 -19.68 18.88 6.01
CA GLU A 106 -18.70 18.69 4.94
C GLU A 106 -18.05 17.30 4.97
N THR A 107 -17.89 16.73 6.18
CA THR A 107 -17.40 15.35 6.33
C THR A 107 -18.43 14.35 5.82
N LEU A 108 -19.71 14.59 6.07
CA LEU A 108 -20.80 13.72 5.60
C LEU A 108 -20.94 13.78 4.08
N ASP A 109 -20.89 14.98 3.50
CA ASP A 109 -20.91 15.18 2.05
C ASP A 109 -19.74 14.42 1.39
N ARG A 110 -18.53 14.52 1.96
CA ARG A 110 -17.37 13.78 1.45
C ARG A 110 -17.52 12.26 1.58
N LEU A 111 -18.16 11.77 2.66
CA LEU A 111 -18.44 10.33 2.81
C LEU A 111 -19.44 9.84 1.75
N GLU A 112 -20.44 10.66 1.41
CA GLU A 112 -21.41 10.34 0.35
C GLU A 112 -20.74 10.29 -1.03
N GLU A 113 -19.91 11.30 -1.37
CA GLU A 113 -19.12 11.30 -2.60
C GLU A 113 -18.24 10.05 -2.74
N LEU A 114 -17.54 9.66 -1.66
CA LEU A 114 -16.70 8.46 -1.64
C LEU A 114 -17.53 7.18 -1.83
N ALA A 115 -18.73 7.10 -1.23
CA ALA A 115 -19.60 5.96 -1.38
C ALA A 115 -20.11 5.82 -2.83
N ASP A 116 -20.41 6.94 -3.49
CA ASP A 116 -20.80 6.97 -4.90
C ASP A 116 -19.64 6.56 -5.82
N GLU A 117 -18.42 7.06 -5.57
CA GLU A 117 -17.20 6.65 -6.29
C GLU A 117 -16.98 5.12 -6.19
N MET A 118 -17.17 4.53 -5.00
CA MET A 118 -17.01 3.09 -4.79
C MET A 118 -18.05 2.24 -5.53
N GLN A 119 -19.26 2.76 -5.74
CA GLN A 119 -20.33 2.03 -6.45
C GLN A 119 -20.21 2.13 -7.98
N SER A 120 -19.48 3.12 -8.47
CA SER A 120 -19.37 3.42 -9.90
C SER A 120 -18.08 2.91 -10.55
N GLY A 121 -17.18 2.29 -9.77
CA GLY A 121 -16.05 1.48 -10.24
C GLY A 121 -16.33 -0.02 -10.21
#